data_AF-A0A258SQD3-F1
#
_entry.id   AF-A0A258SQD3-F1
#
_cell.length_a   1.000
_cell.length_b   1.000
_cell.length_c   1.000
_cell.angle_alpha   90.00
_cell.angle_beta   90.00
_cell.angle_gamma   90.00
#
_symmetry.space_group_name_H-M   'P 1'
#
loop_
_entity.id
_entity.type
_entity.pdbx_description
1 polymer ?
#
loop_
_entity_poly.entity_id
_entity_poly.type
_entity_poly.pdbx_seq_one_letter_code
_entity_poly.pdbx_strand_id
1 'polypeptide(L)'
;MHALAQHEGASAGSVANVSEVMQAIAEHKGCGTSGGSGKASCGSAAGQGDLPTEIWEKVKNHPCYSEEAHHHYARMHVAVAPACNIQCNYCNRKYDCANESRPGVVSEKLTPEQAAKKVLAVASTIPQMTVLGIAGPGDPLANPEKTFKTFELISKTAPDIKLCLSTNGLTLPDHVDTIAGFNVDHVTITINMVDPEIGAKIYPWVF
;
A
#
# COMPACT_ATOMS: atom_id res chain seq x y z
N MET A 1 -9.47 43.34 -60.42
CA MET A 1 -10.76 42.65 -60.21
C MET A 1 -10.47 41.48 -59.28
N HIS A 2 -10.69 41.64 -57.96
CA HIS A 2 -11.78 40.99 -57.18
C HIS A 2 -11.69 39.45 -57.22
N ALA A 3 -11.69 38.67 -56.13
CA ALA A 3 -12.21 38.79 -54.75
C ALA A 3 -11.33 37.90 -53.82
N LEU A 4 -11.07 38.17 -52.53
CA LEU A 4 -11.91 38.24 -51.31
C LEU A 4 -12.66 36.96 -50.90
N ALA A 5 -12.22 36.42 -49.75
CA ALA A 5 -12.98 35.73 -48.68
C ALA A 5 -13.30 34.22 -48.92
N GLN A 6 -13.31 33.28 -47.96
CA GLN A 6 -13.41 33.32 -46.49
C GLN A 6 -12.68 32.12 -45.85
N HIS A 7 -12.09 32.33 -44.67
CA HIS A 7 -11.64 31.30 -43.74
C HIS A 7 -12.80 30.96 -42.80
N GLU A 8 -13.20 29.69 -42.71
CA GLU A 8 -14.01 29.16 -41.60
C GLU A 8 -13.19 28.10 -40.85
N GLY A 9 -13.10 28.30 -39.53
CA GLY A 9 -12.38 27.44 -38.60
C GLY A 9 -13.21 26.24 -38.13
N ALA A 10 -12.50 25.20 -37.70
CA ALA A 10 -13.07 24.13 -36.88
C ALA A 10 -12.11 23.84 -35.72
N SER A 11 -12.73 23.72 -34.55
CA SER A 11 -12.23 23.80 -33.17
C SER A 11 -10.96 22.99 -32.84
N ALA A 12 -9.98 23.67 -32.25
CA ALA A 12 -9.00 23.05 -31.37
C ALA A 12 -9.71 22.65 -30.05
N GLY A 13 -9.72 21.35 -29.75
CA GLY A 13 -10.23 20.82 -28.50
C GLY A 13 -9.45 21.38 -27.31
N SER A 14 -10.17 21.91 -26.32
CA SER A 14 -9.61 22.48 -25.11
C SER A 14 -8.88 21.41 -24.30
N VAL A 15 -7.56 21.53 -24.21
CA VAL A 15 -6.77 20.84 -23.18
C VAL A 15 -7.19 21.45 -21.85
N ALA A 16 -7.97 20.70 -21.06
CA ALA A 16 -8.37 21.12 -19.71
C ALA A 16 -7.12 21.48 -18.91
N ASN A 17 -7.15 22.62 -18.24
CA ASN A 17 -6.01 23.16 -17.52
C ASN A 17 -5.70 22.24 -16.34
N VAL A 18 -4.45 21.81 -16.20
CA VAL A 18 -4.04 20.86 -15.14
C VAL A 18 -4.46 21.37 -13.75
N SER A 19 -4.49 22.69 -13.57
CA SER A 19 -5.00 23.35 -12.36
C SER A 19 -6.47 23.06 -12.06
N GLU A 20 -7.33 23.00 -13.07
CA GLU A 20 -8.77 22.73 -12.92
C GLU A 20 -9.01 21.26 -12.55
N VAL A 21 -8.23 20.35 -13.13
CA VAL A 21 -8.24 18.93 -12.76
C VAL A 21 -7.76 18.73 -11.32
N MET A 22 -6.71 19.45 -10.91
CA MET A 22 -6.19 19.40 -9.53
C MET A 22 -7.18 19.98 -8.51
N GLN A 23 -7.94 21.00 -8.89
CA GLN A 23 -8.96 21.60 -8.04
C GLN A 23 -10.18 20.68 -7.88
N ALA A 24 -10.60 19.99 -8.95
CA ALA A 24 -11.67 18.99 -8.88
C ALA A 24 -11.33 17.78 -8.00
N ILE A 25 -10.05 17.39 -7.92
CA ILE A 25 -9.59 16.32 -7.01
C ILE A 25 -9.58 16.82 -5.55
N ALA A 26 -9.20 18.07 -5.31
CA ALA A 26 -9.18 18.68 -3.97
C ALA A 26 -10.58 18.89 -3.38
N GLU A 27 -11.60 19.09 -4.24
CA GLU A 27 -12.99 19.30 -3.83
C GLU A 27 -13.79 18.01 -3.63
N HIS A 28 -13.20 16.84 -3.94
CA HIS A 28 -13.85 15.56 -3.70
C HIS A 28 -13.87 15.25 -2.20
N LYS A 29 -14.86 15.80 -1.49
CA LYS A 29 -15.28 15.30 -0.18
C LYS A 29 -15.48 13.79 -0.31
N GLY A 30 -14.78 13.03 0.54
CA GLY A 30 -14.77 11.58 0.51
C GLY A 30 -16.16 10.98 0.39
N CYS A 31 -16.24 9.79 -0.21
CA CYS A 31 -17.47 9.03 -0.36
C CYS A 31 -18.14 8.84 1.02
N GLY A 32 -19.17 9.64 1.30
CA GLY A 32 -20.02 9.47 2.47
C GLY A 32 -21.00 8.34 2.19
N THR A 33 -20.70 7.13 2.66
CA THR A 33 -21.69 6.05 2.65
C THR A 33 -22.61 6.21 3.85
N SER A 34 -23.86 6.62 3.62
CA SER A 34 -24.95 6.44 4.57
C SER A 34 -25.42 4.99 4.52
N GLY A 35 -24.82 4.13 5.34
CA GLY A 35 -25.17 2.70 5.37
C GLY A 35 -24.90 2.06 6.72
N GLY A 36 -25.98 1.65 7.39
CA GLY A 36 -26.05 0.51 8.32
C GLY A 36 -25.25 0.58 9.61
N SER A 37 -25.95 0.57 10.74
CA SER A 37 -25.43 0.39 12.10
C SER A 37 -24.68 -0.95 12.25
N GLY A 38 -23.43 -1.00 11.80
CA GLY A 38 -22.56 -2.15 11.94
C GLY A 38 -21.12 -1.64 12.00
N LYS A 39 -20.58 -1.49 13.21
CA LYS A 39 -19.16 -1.20 13.41
C LYS A 39 -18.35 -2.38 12.87
N ALA A 40 -17.94 -2.33 11.61
CA ALA A 40 -16.82 -3.10 11.11
C ALA A 40 -15.54 -2.29 11.38
N SER A 41 -15.17 -2.16 12.66
CA SER A 41 -13.86 -1.64 13.04
C SER A 41 -12.94 -2.83 13.28
N CYS A 42 -11.99 -3.04 12.38
CA CYS A 42 -10.92 -4.03 12.52
C CYS A 42 -9.60 -3.38 12.98
N GLY A 43 -9.68 -2.31 13.78
CA GLY A 43 -8.53 -1.71 14.46
C GLY A 43 -8.57 -2.00 15.96
N SER A 44 -7.41 -2.33 16.56
CA SER A 44 -7.27 -2.41 18.01
C SER A 44 -7.55 -1.03 18.61
N ALA A 45 -8.48 -0.95 19.56
CA ALA A 45 -8.72 0.25 20.38
C ALA A 45 -7.62 0.43 21.45
N ALA A 46 -6.36 0.13 21.13
CA ALA A 46 -5.26 0.24 22.07
C ALA A 46 -5.02 1.72 22.36
N GLY A 47 -5.30 2.14 23.60
CA GLY A 47 -5.06 3.51 24.05
C GLY A 47 -3.65 3.69 24.57
N GLN A 48 -3.27 4.94 24.84
CA GLN A 48 -1.96 5.35 25.37
C GLN A 48 -1.57 4.69 26.72
N GLY A 49 -2.46 3.88 27.33
CA GLY A 49 -2.23 3.15 28.59
C GLY A 49 -2.01 1.63 28.46
N ASP A 50 -2.19 1.04 27.28
CA ASP A 50 -2.14 -0.42 27.09
C ASP A 50 -0.77 -0.93 26.59
N LEU A 51 0.13 -0.03 26.22
CA LEU A 51 1.43 -0.34 25.63
C LEU A 51 2.57 0.43 26.31
N PRO A 52 3.78 -0.15 26.41
CA PRO A 52 4.99 0.58 26.79
C PRO A 52 5.19 1.82 25.91
N THR A 53 5.73 2.89 26.49
CA THR A 53 5.88 4.19 25.81
C THR A 53 6.68 4.07 24.50
N GLU A 54 7.73 3.25 24.47
CA GLU A 54 8.50 3.05 23.23
C GLU A 54 7.69 2.41 22.09
N ILE A 55 6.73 1.53 22.41
CA ILE A 55 5.86 0.87 21.42
C ILE A 55 4.77 1.83 20.97
N TRP A 56 4.19 2.59 21.90
CA TRP A 56 3.15 3.57 21.59
C TRP A 56 3.60 4.61 20.55
N GLU A 57 4.83 5.12 20.66
CA GLU A 57 5.38 6.10 19.72
C GLU A 57 5.49 5.56 18.28
N LYS A 58 5.74 4.26 18.12
CA LYS A 58 5.77 3.61 16.80
C LYS A 58 4.38 3.48 16.21
N VAL A 59 3.40 3.16 17.04
CA VAL A 59 2.03 2.78 16.67
C VAL A 59 1.09 3.99 16.47
N LYS A 60 1.20 5.03 17.29
CA LYS A 60 0.19 6.11 17.38
C LYS A 60 -0.08 6.88 16.09
N ASN A 61 0.89 6.93 15.18
CA ASN A 61 0.78 7.62 13.87
C ASN A 61 0.54 6.65 12.70
N HIS A 62 0.35 5.36 12.98
CA HIS A 62 0.17 4.35 11.94
C HIS A 62 -1.33 4.09 11.68
N PRO A 63 -1.85 4.36 10.46
CA PRO A 63 -3.29 4.31 10.18
C PRO A 63 -3.94 2.92 10.26
N CYS A 64 -3.14 1.86 10.41
CA CYS A 64 -3.65 0.49 10.65
C CYS A 64 -3.78 0.10 12.12
N TYR A 65 -3.09 0.80 13.02
CA TYR A 65 -2.97 0.39 14.42
C TYR A 65 -3.52 1.44 15.41
N SER A 66 -3.86 2.63 14.92
CA SER A 66 -4.53 3.68 15.70
C SER A 66 -5.76 4.18 14.93
N GLU A 67 -6.92 4.18 15.59
CA GLU A 67 -8.20 4.66 15.03
C GLU A 67 -8.12 6.15 14.70
N GLU A 68 -7.51 6.95 15.58
CA GLU A 68 -7.29 8.37 15.34
C GLU A 68 -6.34 8.59 14.15
N ALA A 69 -5.26 7.81 14.04
CA ALA A 69 -4.34 7.89 12.92
C ALA A 69 -5.00 7.55 11.59
N HIS A 70 -5.98 6.64 11.58
CA HIS A 70 -6.70 6.25 10.36
C HIS A 70 -7.39 7.43 9.67
N HIS A 71 -7.80 8.44 10.44
CA HIS A 71 -8.46 9.64 9.93
C HIS A 71 -7.48 10.75 9.51
N HIS A 72 -6.23 10.70 9.96
CA HIS A 72 -5.26 11.80 9.79
C HIS A 72 -4.04 11.44 8.96
N TYR A 73 -3.72 10.16 8.83
CA TYR A 73 -2.51 9.68 8.17
C TYR A 73 -2.83 8.71 7.04
N ALA A 74 -2.07 8.83 5.95
CA ALA A 74 -2.20 7.98 4.78
C ALA A 74 -1.09 6.93 4.73
N ARG A 75 -1.44 5.74 4.22
CA ARG A 75 -0.49 4.70 3.83
C ARG A 75 -0.53 4.48 2.33
N MET A 76 0.63 4.20 1.75
CA MET A 76 0.74 3.82 0.36
C MET A 76 1.33 2.41 0.25
N HIS A 77 0.79 1.58 -0.65
CA HIS A 77 1.42 0.33 -1.04
C HIS A 77 2.08 0.44 -2.41
N VAL A 78 3.23 -0.20 -2.58
CA VAL A 78 3.90 -0.33 -3.88
C VAL A 78 3.99 -1.79 -4.33
N ALA A 79 3.64 -2.03 -5.59
CA ALA A 79 3.49 -3.36 -6.16
C ALA A 79 4.81 -3.88 -6.77
N VAL A 80 5.79 -4.17 -5.91
CA VAL A 80 7.14 -4.62 -6.32
C VAL A 80 7.38 -6.13 -6.15
N ALA A 81 6.45 -6.85 -5.51
CA ALA A 81 6.62 -8.24 -5.12
C ALA A 81 5.62 -9.16 -5.87
N PRO A 82 5.84 -9.49 -7.16
CA PRO A 82 4.86 -10.24 -7.95
C PRO A 82 4.81 -11.76 -7.67
N ALA A 83 5.91 -12.37 -7.22
CA ALA A 83 5.96 -13.82 -6.95
C ALA A 83 5.42 -14.16 -5.56
N CYS A 84 5.05 -15.42 -5.33
CA CYS A 84 4.67 -15.92 -4.01
C CYS A 84 5.06 -17.40 -3.91
N ASN A 85 5.37 -17.84 -2.69
CA ASN A 85 5.90 -19.16 -2.34
C ASN A 85 4.87 -20.11 -1.72
N ILE A 86 3.60 -19.68 -1.60
CA ILE A 86 2.49 -20.56 -1.22
C ILE A 86 1.33 -20.37 -2.19
N GLN A 87 0.29 -21.18 -2.11
CA GLN A 87 -1.00 -20.87 -2.71
C GLN A 87 -2.09 -21.04 -1.68
N CYS A 88 -2.90 -20.00 -1.48
CA CYS A 88 -4.12 -20.08 -0.67
C CYS A 88 -5.30 -20.46 -1.57
N ASN A 89 -6.24 -21.27 -1.10
CA ASN A 89 -7.44 -21.64 -1.86
C ASN A 89 -8.33 -20.43 -2.23
N TYR A 90 -8.26 -19.35 -1.45
CA TYR A 90 -9.00 -18.11 -1.71
C TYR A 90 -8.20 -17.09 -2.56
N CYS A 91 -6.97 -17.41 -2.96
CA CYS A 91 -6.12 -16.51 -3.74
C CYS A 91 -6.21 -16.80 -5.24
N ASN A 92 -6.38 -15.76 -6.05
CA ASN A 92 -6.22 -15.83 -7.49
C ASN A 92 -5.05 -14.92 -7.92
N ARG A 93 -4.01 -15.52 -8.52
CA ARG A 93 -2.75 -14.86 -8.90
C ARG A 93 -2.87 -13.80 -10.00
N LYS A 94 -4.07 -13.63 -10.58
CA LYS A 94 -4.39 -12.51 -11.46
C LYS A 94 -4.56 -11.19 -10.71
N TYR A 95 -4.82 -11.25 -9.41
CA TYR A 95 -5.07 -10.09 -8.54
C TYR A 95 -3.97 -9.94 -7.50
N ASP A 96 -3.94 -8.77 -6.88
CA ASP A 96 -3.10 -8.49 -5.72
C ASP A 96 -3.44 -9.42 -4.55
N CYS A 97 -2.46 -9.65 -3.67
CA CYS A 97 -2.56 -10.55 -2.53
C CYS A 97 -3.80 -10.24 -1.69
N ALA A 98 -4.73 -11.20 -1.62
CA ALA A 98 -6.01 -11.03 -0.93
C ALA A 98 -5.87 -10.84 0.60
N ASN A 99 -4.69 -11.09 1.16
CA ASN A 99 -4.44 -10.91 2.61
C ASN A 99 -4.33 -9.44 3.01
N GLU A 100 -3.81 -8.58 2.13
CA GLU A 100 -3.56 -7.15 2.44
C GLU A 100 -4.13 -6.19 1.38
N SER A 101 -4.80 -6.74 0.36
CA SER A 101 -5.48 -5.97 -0.68
C SER A 101 -6.95 -6.39 -0.80
N ARG A 102 -7.80 -5.46 -1.24
CA ARG A 102 -9.20 -5.75 -1.53
C ARG A 102 -9.30 -6.77 -2.68
N PRO A 103 -10.26 -7.72 -2.64
CA PRO A 103 -10.42 -8.71 -3.71
C PRO A 103 -10.62 -8.05 -5.08
N GLY A 104 -9.98 -8.60 -6.12
CA GLY A 104 -10.14 -8.16 -7.50
C GLY A 104 -9.28 -6.96 -7.92
N VAL A 105 -8.47 -6.39 -7.01
CA VAL A 105 -7.52 -5.32 -7.35
C VAL A 105 -6.37 -5.88 -8.19
N VAL A 106 -5.98 -5.16 -9.23
CA VAL A 106 -4.81 -5.48 -10.05
C VAL A 106 -3.89 -4.27 -10.05
N SER A 107 -2.71 -4.39 -9.46
CA SER A 107 -1.69 -3.34 -9.51
C SER A 107 -0.77 -3.50 -10.71
N GLU A 108 -0.37 -2.37 -11.29
CA GLU A 108 0.78 -2.33 -12.20
C GLU A 108 2.05 -2.72 -11.44
N LYS A 109 2.79 -3.69 -11.97
CA LYS A 109 4.04 -4.16 -11.38
C LYS A 109 5.12 -3.10 -11.58
N LEU A 110 5.79 -2.72 -10.50
CA LEU A 110 6.82 -1.69 -10.51
C LEU A 110 8.21 -2.31 -10.30
N THR A 111 9.23 -1.71 -10.91
CA THR A 111 10.61 -1.90 -10.45
C THR A 111 10.85 -1.13 -9.15
N PRO A 112 11.88 -1.47 -8.36
CA PRO A 112 12.24 -0.70 -7.17
C PRO A 112 12.42 0.80 -7.42
N GLU A 113 13.02 1.18 -8.54
CA GLU A 113 13.27 2.57 -8.93
C GLU A 113 11.97 3.29 -9.30
N GLN A 114 11.08 2.62 -10.02
CA GLN A 114 9.75 3.15 -10.35
C GLN A 114 8.92 3.35 -9.08
N ALA A 115 8.96 2.39 -8.15
CA ALA A 115 8.30 2.50 -6.86
C ALA A 115 8.84 3.69 -6.07
N ALA A 116 10.16 3.84 -5.96
CA ALA A 116 10.77 4.97 -5.27
C ALA A 116 10.35 6.33 -5.86
N LYS A 117 10.38 6.46 -7.19
CA LYS A 117 9.93 7.67 -7.88
C LYS A 117 8.44 7.96 -7.62
N LYS A 118 7.59 6.92 -7.64
CA LYS A 118 6.15 7.06 -7.38
C LYS A 118 5.90 7.51 -5.94
N VAL A 119 6.58 6.92 -4.96
CA VAL A 119 6.44 7.28 -3.55
C VAL A 119 6.82 8.74 -3.32
N LEU A 120 7.94 9.21 -3.88
CA LEU A 120 8.36 10.61 -3.74
C LEU A 120 7.36 11.59 -4.36
N ALA A 121 6.80 11.25 -5.53
CA ALA A 121 5.79 12.09 -6.19
C ALA A 121 4.47 12.16 -5.40
N VAL A 122 4.07 11.06 -4.75
CA VAL A 122 2.86 11.05 -3.91
C VAL A 122 3.12 11.78 -2.60
N ALA A 123 4.28 11.54 -1.95
CA ALA A 123 4.66 12.19 -0.70
C ALA A 123 4.75 13.71 -0.82
N SER A 124 5.20 14.24 -1.96
CA SER A 124 5.23 15.69 -2.20
C SER A 124 3.85 16.33 -2.36
N THR A 125 2.83 15.52 -2.69
CA THR A 125 1.45 15.98 -2.88
C THR A 125 0.59 15.74 -1.65
N ILE A 126 0.91 14.71 -0.86
CA ILE A 126 0.15 14.27 0.32
C ILE A 126 1.08 14.28 1.54
N PRO A 127 1.20 15.42 2.26
CA PRO A 127 2.05 15.52 3.45
C PRO A 127 1.67 14.56 4.58
N GLN A 128 0.44 14.05 4.57
CA GLN A 128 -0.08 13.09 5.55
C GLN A 128 0.36 11.65 5.26
N MET A 129 1.07 11.39 4.16
CA MET A 129 1.57 10.06 3.83
C MET A 129 2.77 9.70 4.70
N THR A 130 2.52 9.04 5.83
CA THR A 130 3.54 8.70 6.83
C THR A 130 4.07 7.28 6.71
N VAL A 131 3.37 6.42 5.97
CA VAL A 131 3.68 4.99 5.89
C VAL A 131 3.78 4.50 4.45
N LEU A 132 4.85 3.77 4.16
CA LEU A 132 5.00 2.98 2.95
C LEU A 132 5.02 1.49 3.29
N GLY A 133 4.11 0.74 2.66
CA GLY A 133 4.05 -0.71 2.76
C GLY A 133 4.42 -1.43 1.47
N ILE A 134 5.05 -2.60 1.58
CA ILE A 134 5.11 -3.59 0.49
C ILE A 134 4.22 -4.77 0.89
N ALA A 135 3.18 -5.02 0.09
CA ALA A 135 2.10 -5.94 0.43
C ALA A 135 1.72 -6.92 -0.70
N GLY A 136 2.39 -6.87 -1.85
CA GLY A 136 2.10 -7.74 -2.99
C GLY A 136 2.58 -7.18 -4.32
N PRO A 137 2.04 -7.68 -5.47
CA PRO A 137 0.85 -8.53 -5.63
C PRO A 137 0.92 -9.97 -5.09
N GLY A 138 2.13 -10.51 -4.86
CA GLY A 138 2.39 -11.81 -4.25
C GLY A 138 2.82 -11.69 -2.78
N ASP A 139 3.92 -12.35 -2.40
CA ASP A 139 4.53 -12.22 -1.08
C ASP A 139 5.86 -11.44 -1.16
N PRO A 140 6.06 -10.38 -0.38
CA PRO A 140 7.29 -9.59 -0.39
C PRO A 140 8.56 -10.37 -0.07
N LEU A 141 8.50 -11.37 0.81
CA LEU A 141 9.65 -12.18 1.20
C LEU A 141 9.90 -13.37 0.26
N ALA A 142 8.95 -13.66 -0.64
CA ALA A 142 9.21 -14.43 -1.85
C ALA A 142 9.89 -13.60 -2.96
N ASN A 143 10.04 -12.28 -2.78
CA ASN A 143 10.72 -11.37 -3.70
C ASN A 143 11.77 -10.49 -2.96
N PRO A 144 12.66 -11.08 -2.15
CA PRO A 144 13.46 -10.32 -1.17
C PRO A 144 14.36 -9.27 -1.84
N GLU A 145 14.98 -9.60 -2.97
CA GLU A 145 15.83 -8.67 -3.71
C GLU A 145 15.11 -7.36 -4.07
N LYS A 146 13.91 -7.47 -4.66
CA LYS A 146 13.12 -6.30 -5.06
C LYS A 146 12.59 -5.54 -3.85
N THR A 147 12.06 -6.27 -2.88
CA THR A 147 11.49 -5.71 -1.64
C THR A 147 12.53 -4.88 -0.90
N PHE A 148 13.70 -5.45 -0.61
CA PHE A 148 14.76 -4.77 0.12
C PHE A 148 15.42 -3.67 -0.71
N LYS A 149 15.54 -3.83 -2.04
CA LYS A 149 16.00 -2.75 -2.90
C LYS A 149 15.07 -1.54 -2.86
N THR A 150 13.76 -1.76 -2.84
CA THR A 150 12.78 -0.67 -2.68
C THR A 150 12.94 0.01 -1.32
N PHE A 151 13.05 -0.74 -0.23
CA PHE A 151 13.30 -0.15 1.09
C PHE A 151 14.60 0.66 1.13
N GLU A 152 15.70 0.14 0.58
CA GLU A 152 16.97 0.86 0.49
C GLU A 152 16.82 2.22 -0.22
N LEU A 153 16.13 2.25 -1.37
CA LEU A 153 15.94 3.48 -2.13
C LEU A 153 15.06 4.48 -1.38
N ILE A 154 14.03 4.01 -0.69
CA ILE A 154 13.12 4.88 0.08
C ILE A 154 13.81 5.42 1.32
N SER A 155 14.49 4.59 2.11
CA SER A 155 15.21 5.05 3.31
C SER A 155 16.25 6.13 2.98
N LYS A 156 16.86 6.08 1.80
CA LYS A 156 17.82 7.10 1.33
C LYS A 156 17.16 8.41 0.89
N THR A 157 15.94 8.35 0.35
CA THR A 157 15.30 9.50 -0.31
C THR A 157 14.19 10.14 0.52
N ALA A 158 13.58 9.40 1.44
CA ALA A 158 12.51 9.83 2.32
C ALA A 158 12.62 9.10 3.68
N PRO A 159 13.62 9.44 4.50
CA PRO A 159 13.90 8.76 5.78
C PRO A 159 12.78 8.93 6.82
N ASP A 160 11.94 9.96 6.68
CA ASP A 160 10.82 10.22 7.60
C ASP A 160 9.61 9.29 7.37
N ILE A 161 9.58 8.56 6.24
CA ILE A 161 8.51 7.61 5.94
C ILE A 161 8.76 6.30 6.67
N LYS A 162 7.80 5.88 7.49
CA LYS A 162 7.83 4.59 8.18
C LYS A 162 7.62 3.46 7.18
N LEU A 163 8.50 2.45 7.24
CA LEU A 163 8.43 1.27 6.38
C LEU A 163 7.60 0.16 7.03
N CYS A 164 6.80 -0.52 6.23
CA CYS A 164 5.95 -1.63 6.64
C CYS A 164 5.99 -2.78 5.62
N LEU A 165 5.75 -3.99 6.11
CA LEU A 165 5.79 -5.21 5.32
C LEU A 165 4.60 -6.10 5.67
N SER A 166 3.95 -6.70 4.68
CA SER A 166 2.98 -7.78 4.92
C SER A 166 3.51 -9.07 4.30
N THR A 167 3.47 -10.17 5.03
CA THR A 167 3.98 -11.48 4.55
C THR A 167 3.09 -12.63 5.00
N ASN A 168 3.14 -13.73 4.26
CA ASN A 168 2.59 -15.01 4.71
C ASN A 168 3.46 -15.70 5.79
N GLY A 169 4.68 -15.23 6.01
CA GLY A 169 5.57 -15.68 7.08
C GLY A 169 6.47 -16.86 6.76
N LEU A 170 6.35 -17.52 5.60
CA LEU A 170 7.09 -18.75 5.29
C LEU A 170 8.61 -18.56 5.32
N THR A 171 9.11 -17.47 4.71
CA THR A 171 10.55 -17.13 4.65
C THR A 171 10.93 -16.00 5.60
N LEU A 172 10.04 -15.64 6.54
CA LEU A 172 10.32 -14.57 7.51
C LEU A 172 11.56 -14.84 8.37
N PRO A 173 11.78 -16.06 8.92
CA PRO A 173 12.94 -16.35 9.76
C PRO A 173 14.28 -16.00 9.09
N ASP A 174 14.39 -16.19 7.77
CA ASP A 174 15.63 -15.95 7.01
C ASP A 174 15.92 -14.46 6.79
N HIS A 175 14.95 -13.59 7.08
CA HIS A 175 15.00 -12.18 6.73
C HIS A 175 14.83 -11.22 7.91
N VAL A 176 14.65 -11.73 9.14
CA VAL A 176 14.42 -10.91 10.35
C VAL A 176 15.50 -9.85 10.53
N ASP A 177 16.78 -10.23 10.46
CA ASP A 177 17.90 -9.29 10.65
C ASP A 177 17.95 -8.22 9.56
N THR A 178 17.61 -8.59 8.32
CA THR A 178 17.56 -7.64 7.20
C THR A 178 16.42 -6.64 7.38
N ILE A 179 15.23 -7.12 7.77
CA ILE A 179 14.06 -6.30 8.07
C ILE A 179 14.36 -5.32 9.20
N ALA A 180 14.99 -5.80 10.29
CA ALA A 180 15.43 -4.96 11.40
C ALA A 180 16.48 -3.93 10.96
N GLY A 181 17.42 -4.32 10.09
CA GLY A 181 18.43 -3.41 9.53
C GLY A 181 17.88 -2.25 8.70
N PHE A 182 16.68 -2.40 8.11
CA PHE A 182 15.97 -1.31 7.43
C PHE A 182 15.07 -0.49 8.35
N ASN A 183 15.06 -0.77 9.66
CA ASN A 183 14.18 -0.15 10.64
C ASN A 183 12.69 -0.23 10.22
N VAL A 184 12.28 -1.39 9.71
CA VAL A 184 10.86 -1.67 9.43
C VAL A 184 10.13 -1.81 10.77
N ASP A 185 9.25 -0.85 11.08
CA ASP A 185 8.57 -0.79 12.38
C ASP A 185 7.43 -1.79 12.52
N HIS A 186 6.77 -2.15 11.40
CA HIS A 186 5.60 -3.02 11.43
C HIS A 186 5.68 -4.10 10.35
N VAL A 187 5.53 -5.34 10.81
CA VAL A 187 5.44 -6.53 9.96
C VAL A 187 4.11 -7.22 10.24
N THR A 188 3.23 -7.28 9.24
CA THR A 188 1.99 -8.07 9.30
C THR A 188 2.29 -9.48 8.85
N ILE A 189 1.95 -10.47 9.67
CA ILE A 189 2.05 -11.89 9.32
C ILE A 189 0.64 -12.45 9.18
N THR A 190 0.33 -13.06 8.03
CA THR A 190 -0.96 -13.74 7.84
C THR A 190 -0.93 -15.13 8.45
N ILE A 191 -1.65 -15.32 9.56
CA ILE A 191 -1.79 -16.62 10.22
C ILE A 191 -3.24 -17.11 10.09
N ASN A 192 -3.51 -18.01 9.15
CA ASN A 192 -4.84 -18.57 8.96
C ASN A 192 -5.10 -19.84 9.79
N MET A 193 -4.05 -20.46 10.31
CA MET A 193 -4.12 -21.75 11.01
C MET A 193 -2.92 -21.92 11.95
N VAL A 194 -3.14 -22.70 13.00
CA VAL A 194 -2.08 -23.26 13.88
C VAL A 194 -2.07 -24.79 13.87
N ASP A 195 -3.14 -25.39 13.35
CA ASP A 195 -3.30 -26.83 13.18
C ASP A 195 -2.98 -27.23 11.73
N PRO A 196 -1.99 -28.10 11.49
CA PRO A 196 -1.58 -28.50 10.15
C PRO A 196 -2.69 -29.21 9.35
N GLU A 197 -3.60 -29.94 10.00
CA GLU A 197 -4.72 -30.62 9.33
C GLU A 197 -5.76 -29.62 8.78
N ILE A 198 -5.89 -28.48 9.45
CA ILE A 198 -6.66 -27.33 8.93
C ILE A 198 -5.87 -26.64 7.82
N GLY A 199 -4.57 -26.45 8.01
CA GLY A 199 -3.69 -25.84 7.02
C GLY A 199 -3.70 -26.53 5.65
N ALA A 200 -3.70 -27.86 5.63
CA ALA A 200 -3.79 -28.66 4.40
C ALA A 200 -5.07 -28.40 3.59
N LYS A 201 -6.15 -27.90 4.24
CA LYS A 201 -7.41 -27.52 3.58
C LYS A 201 -7.40 -26.08 3.04
N ILE A 202 -6.44 -25.26 3.47
CA ILE A 202 -6.32 -23.84 3.10
C ILE A 202 -5.26 -23.65 2.03
N TYR A 203 -4.14 -24.36 2.15
CA TYR A 203 -2.98 -24.22 1.28
C TYR A 203 -2.81 -25.45 0.38
N PRO A 204 -3.30 -25.43 -0.87
CA PRO A 204 -3.10 -26.53 -1.81
C PRO A 204 -1.64 -26.87 -2.10
N TRP A 205 -0.73 -25.89 -1.97
CA TRP A 205 0.71 -26.13 -2.07
C TRP A 205 1.52 -25.03 -1.36
N VAL A 206 2.76 -25.40 -1.00
CA VAL A 206 3.82 -24.58 -0.41
C VAL A 206 5.12 -24.94 -1.15
N PHE A 207 5.94 -23.95 -1.48
CA PHE A 207 7.22 -24.11 -2.19
C PHE A 207 8.39 -23.67 -1.33
#